data_AF-A0A9D4ZSR2-F1
#
_entry.id   AF-A0A9D4ZSR2-F1
#
_cell.length_a   1.000
_cell.length_b   1.000
_cell.length_c   1.000
_cell.angle_alpha   90.00
_cell.angle_beta   90.00
_cell.angle_gamma   90.00
#
_symmetry.space_group_name_H-M   'P 1'
#
loop_
_entity.id
_entity.type
_entity.pdbx_description
1 polymer ?
#
loop_
_entity_poly.entity_id
_entity_poly.type
_entity_poly.pdbx_seq_one_letter_code
_entity_poly.pdbx_strand_id
1 'polypeptide(L)'
;MGLSRAAIVYCCLILQSCCRAFQVSYRSFKDVDGLLLQGGVSSPSESSLWLTQPGRNGTTGRVLYQRPLPFKPSNASSLLASFNTSFSFQIVVPDDVEPSLPGDRAADGLAFFIAPSSELLPESTGMQLGLAQGLWAAQSDRHLFAVEFDTLKNAQLNDTSDNHIGIDINGLEMILLN
;
A
#
# COMPACT_ATOMS: atom_id res chain seq x y z
N MET A 1 0.40 -16.06 10.97
CA MET A 1 0.49 -15.15 9.80
C MET A 1 -0.53 -15.62 8.79
N GLY A 2 -1.59 -14.84 8.60
CA GLY A 2 -2.73 -15.17 7.75
C GLY A 2 -2.34 -15.34 6.28
N LEU A 3 -3.15 -16.14 5.57
CA LEU A 3 -2.97 -16.51 4.16
C LEU A 3 -3.77 -15.60 3.21
N SER A 4 -4.03 -14.36 3.66
CA SER A 4 -4.90 -13.45 2.92
C SER A 4 -4.23 -12.93 1.65
N ARG A 5 -5.03 -12.72 0.61
CA ARG A 5 -4.57 -12.26 -0.70
C ARG A 5 -5.08 -10.85 -0.91
N ALA A 6 -4.20 -9.91 -1.24
CA ALA A 6 -4.61 -8.59 -1.69
C ALA A 6 -4.53 -8.51 -3.22
N ALA A 7 -5.66 -8.24 -3.87
CA ALA A 7 -5.75 -8.03 -5.30
C ALA A 7 -6.21 -6.59 -5.60
N ILE A 8 -5.55 -5.90 -6.53
CA ILE A 8 -6.03 -4.63 -7.08
C ILE A 8 -6.65 -4.93 -8.45
N VAL A 9 -7.85 -4.39 -8.67
CA VAL A 9 -8.70 -4.63 -9.86
C VAL A 9 -8.87 -3.35 -10.69
N TYR A 10 -8.67 -2.18 -10.09
CA TYR A 10 -8.73 -0.88 -10.74
C TYR A 10 -7.86 0.11 -9.97
N CYS A 11 -7.19 1.05 -10.65
CA CYS A 11 -6.53 2.18 -10.01
C CYS A 11 -6.54 3.41 -10.94
N CYS A 12 -6.92 4.57 -10.40
CA CYS A 12 -6.87 5.85 -11.07
C CYS A 12 -6.31 6.88 -10.10
N LEU A 13 -5.26 7.60 -10.51
CA LEU A 13 -4.65 8.68 -9.76
C LEU A 13 -4.66 9.95 -10.61
N ILE A 14 -5.16 11.03 -10.02
CA ILE A 14 -5.18 12.38 -10.57
C ILE A 14 -4.36 13.26 -9.64
N LEU A 15 -3.29 13.88 -10.15
CA LEU A 15 -2.47 14.86 -9.46
C LEU A 15 -2.62 16.21 -10.17
N GLN A 16 -3.05 17.24 -9.45
CA GLN A 16 -3.26 18.59 -9.96
C GLN A 16 -2.32 19.58 -9.27
N SER A 17 -1.66 20.41 -10.07
CA SER A 17 -0.86 21.56 -9.63
C SER A 17 -1.34 22.82 -10.36
N CYS A 18 -0.97 24.01 -9.88
CA CYS A 18 -1.41 25.28 -10.45
C CYS A 18 -1.06 25.48 -11.94
N CYS A 19 -0.12 24.71 -12.49
CA CYS A 19 0.35 24.83 -13.88
C CYS A 19 0.29 23.52 -14.69
N ARG A 20 -0.10 22.39 -14.08
CA ARG A 20 -0.11 21.06 -14.73
C ARG A 20 -1.01 20.08 -14.00
N ALA A 21 -1.79 19.30 -14.75
CA ALA A 21 -2.49 18.12 -14.24
C ALA A 21 -1.85 16.86 -14.85
N PHE A 22 -1.60 15.86 -14.00
CA PHE A 22 -1.19 14.51 -14.38
C PHE A 22 -2.31 13.54 -14.02
N GLN A 23 -2.68 12.67 -14.95
CA GLN A 23 -3.67 11.63 -14.71
C GLN A 23 -3.14 10.31 -15.26
N VAL A 24 -3.30 9.25 -14.49
CA VAL A 24 -3.04 7.87 -14.91
C VAL A 24 -4.21 7.00 -14.48
N SER A 25 -4.63 6.07 -15.34
CA SER A 25 -5.73 5.15 -15.06
C SER A 25 -5.44 3.78 -15.65
N TYR A 26 -5.54 2.75 -14.81
CA TYR A 26 -5.46 1.35 -15.17
C TYR A 26 -6.84 0.72 -14.96
N ARG A 27 -7.56 0.49 -16.08
CA ARG A 27 -8.87 -0.18 -16.11
C ARG A 27 -8.76 -1.70 -16.17
N SER A 28 -7.57 -2.19 -16.49
CA SER A 28 -7.15 -3.59 -16.51
C SER A 28 -5.63 -3.62 -16.28
N PHE A 29 -5.07 -4.80 -16.04
CA PHE A 29 -3.63 -5.00 -15.85
C PHE A 29 -3.03 -5.93 -16.92
N LYS A 30 -3.63 -5.95 -18.12
CA LYS A 30 -3.09 -6.63 -19.30
C LYS A 30 -1.76 -6.01 -19.70
N ASP A 31 -1.75 -4.68 -19.67
CA ASP A 31 -0.59 -3.85 -19.90
C ASP A 31 -0.25 -3.18 -18.56
N VAL A 32 0.98 -3.40 -18.12
CA VAL A 32 1.54 -2.85 -16.87
C VAL A 32 2.64 -1.82 -17.19
N ASP A 33 2.68 -1.31 -18.42
CA ASP A 33 3.61 -0.26 -18.82
C ASP A 33 3.50 0.95 -17.89
N GLY A 34 4.67 1.44 -17.46
CA GLY A 34 4.76 2.52 -16.49
C GLY A 34 4.54 2.09 -15.03
N LEU A 35 4.29 0.79 -14.75
CA LEU A 35 4.32 0.23 -13.40
C LEU A 35 5.65 -0.45 -13.10
N LEU A 36 6.11 -0.28 -11.88
CA LEU A 36 7.20 -1.03 -11.29
C LEU A 36 6.60 -2.06 -10.33
N LEU A 37 6.69 -3.33 -10.70
CA LEU A 37 6.21 -4.46 -9.89
C LEU A 37 7.36 -5.00 -9.03
N GLN A 38 7.13 -5.19 -7.73
CA GLN A 38 8.17 -5.57 -6.79
C GLN A 38 7.70 -6.63 -5.80
N GLY A 39 8.63 -7.48 -5.36
CA GLY A 39 8.34 -8.53 -4.37
C GLY A 39 7.44 -9.62 -4.93
N GLY A 40 6.41 -10.01 -4.18
CA GLY A 40 5.49 -11.11 -4.49
C GLY A 40 4.42 -10.80 -5.55
N VAL A 41 4.51 -9.68 -6.27
CA VAL A 41 3.49 -9.28 -7.24
C VAL A 41 3.37 -10.30 -8.37
N SER A 42 2.14 -10.66 -8.73
CA SER A 42 1.85 -11.56 -9.86
C SER A 42 0.53 -11.19 -10.53
N SER A 43 0.35 -11.64 -11.78
CA SER A 43 -0.87 -11.39 -12.55
C SER A 43 -1.64 -12.70 -12.74
N PRO A 44 -2.68 -12.99 -11.95
CA PRO A 44 -3.51 -14.19 -12.15
C PRO A 44 -4.36 -14.14 -13.43
N SER A 45 -4.56 -12.94 -13.97
CA SER A 45 -5.35 -12.65 -15.16
C SER A 45 -4.92 -11.32 -15.76
N GLU A 46 -5.42 -10.99 -16.94
CA GLU A 46 -5.23 -9.67 -17.56
C GLU A 46 -6.01 -8.54 -16.84
N SER A 47 -6.90 -8.85 -15.89
CA SER A 47 -7.77 -7.86 -15.24
C SER A 47 -7.36 -7.45 -13.84
N SER A 48 -6.36 -8.10 -13.24
CA SER A 48 -6.02 -7.89 -11.82
C SER A 48 -4.54 -8.13 -11.56
N LEU A 49 -3.98 -7.39 -10.59
CA LEU A 49 -2.69 -7.71 -9.98
C LEU A 49 -2.91 -8.28 -8.59
N TRP A 50 -2.25 -9.39 -8.30
CA TRP A 50 -2.06 -9.88 -6.93
C TRP A 50 -0.80 -9.24 -6.37
N LEU A 51 -0.95 -8.52 -5.27
CA LEU A 51 0.20 -7.98 -4.52
C LEU A 51 0.86 -9.07 -3.69
N THR A 52 0.06 -9.99 -3.16
CA THR A 52 0.49 -11.15 -2.39
C THR A 52 -0.05 -12.45 -2.99
N GLN A 53 0.73 -13.53 -2.89
CA GLN A 53 0.40 -14.79 -3.56
C GLN A 53 -0.45 -15.71 -2.67
N PRO A 54 -1.41 -16.46 -3.24
CA PRO A 54 -2.10 -17.55 -2.56
C PRO A 54 -1.16 -18.53 -1.88
N GLY A 55 -1.53 -19.02 -0.69
CA GLY A 55 -0.89 -20.22 -0.11
C GLY A 55 0.57 -20.02 0.29
N ARG A 56 1.08 -18.78 0.26
CA ARG A 56 2.43 -18.43 0.71
C ARG A 56 2.35 -17.48 1.90
N ASN A 57 3.00 -17.87 2.99
CA ASN A 57 3.14 -17.02 4.16
C ASN A 57 4.26 -16.01 3.96
N GLY A 58 4.13 -14.83 4.58
CA GLY A 58 5.19 -13.82 4.64
C GLY A 58 5.54 -13.20 3.29
N THR A 59 4.60 -13.15 2.35
CA THR A 59 4.83 -12.46 1.07
C THR A 59 4.52 -10.98 1.18
N THR A 60 5.40 -10.17 0.60
CA THR A 60 5.23 -8.71 0.49
C THR A 60 5.36 -8.34 -0.99
N GLY A 61 4.43 -7.55 -1.52
CA GLY A 61 4.51 -7.06 -2.88
C GLY A 61 4.03 -5.64 -3.02
N ARG A 62 4.63 -4.90 -3.97
CA ARG A 62 4.38 -3.48 -4.18
C ARG A 62 4.27 -3.18 -5.66
N VAL A 63 3.35 -2.29 -6.00
CA VAL A 63 3.17 -1.77 -7.35
C VAL A 63 3.28 -0.27 -7.28
N LEU A 64 4.27 0.28 -7.99
CA LEU A 64 4.54 1.71 -8.02
C LEU A 64 4.36 2.24 -9.42
N TYR A 65 3.93 3.50 -9.55
CA TYR A 65 4.07 4.20 -10.82
C TYR A 65 5.54 4.58 -11.02
N GLN A 66 6.13 4.16 -12.14
CA GLN A 66 7.58 4.20 -12.37
C GLN A 66 8.13 5.63 -12.50
N ARG A 67 7.29 6.59 -12.93
CA ARG A 67 7.72 7.99 -13.08
C ARG A 67 7.38 8.78 -11.81
N PRO A 68 8.37 9.30 -11.08
CA PRO A 68 8.12 10.13 -9.90
C PRO A 68 7.23 11.32 -10.23
N LEU A 69 6.27 11.58 -9.34
CA LEU A 69 5.34 12.69 -9.48
C LEU A 69 5.77 13.85 -8.56
N PRO A 70 5.87 15.09 -9.06
CA PRO A 70 6.29 16.23 -8.25
C PRO A 70 5.12 16.74 -7.38
N PHE A 71 5.12 16.40 -6.09
CA PHE A 71 4.14 16.90 -5.12
C PHE A 71 4.48 18.30 -4.57
N LYS A 72 5.78 18.62 -4.50
CA LYS A 72 6.28 19.92 -4.08
C LYS A 72 7.04 20.57 -5.24
N PRO A 73 6.61 21.75 -5.70
CA PRO A 73 7.34 22.48 -6.73
C PRO A 73 8.67 23.03 -6.16
N SER A 74 9.67 23.19 -7.04
CA SER A 74 11.01 23.65 -6.65
C SER A 74 11.05 25.10 -6.14
N ASN A 75 10.00 25.88 -6.40
CA ASN A 75 9.90 27.28 -6.03
C ASN A 75 8.97 27.44 -4.80
N ALA A 76 9.42 28.17 -3.79
CA ALA A 76 8.71 28.37 -2.52
C ALA A 76 7.37 29.13 -2.66
N SER A 77 7.11 29.76 -3.81
CA SER A 77 5.90 30.54 -4.11
C SER A 77 4.79 29.76 -4.81
N SER A 78 5.01 28.49 -5.15
CA SER A 78 4.04 27.67 -5.87
C SER A 78 3.24 26.76 -4.93
N LEU A 79 1.93 26.68 -5.18
CA LEU A 79 0.99 25.86 -4.42
C LEU A 79 1.37 24.37 -4.46
N LEU A 80 1.19 23.68 -3.34
CA LEU A 80 1.34 22.22 -3.26
C LEU A 80 0.38 21.53 -4.24
N ALA A 81 0.78 20.37 -4.73
CA ALA A 81 -0.11 19.56 -5.56
C ALA A 81 -1.26 18.99 -4.72
N SER A 82 -2.48 19.02 -5.26
CA SER A 82 -3.63 18.29 -4.74
C SER A 82 -3.79 17.00 -5.53
N PHE A 83 -4.25 15.92 -4.90
CA PHE A 83 -4.48 14.66 -5.60
C PHE A 83 -5.82 14.02 -5.23
N ASN A 84 -6.30 13.17 -6.13
CA ASN A 84 -7.42 12.28 -5.93
C ASN A 84 -7.04 10.90 -6.47
N THR A 85 -7.35 9.84 -5.72
CA THR A 85 -7.13 8.46 -6.16
C THR A 85 -8.38 7.63 -5.93
N SER A 86 -8.63 6.69 -6.83
CA SER A 86 -9.70 5.70 -6.70
C SER A 86 -9.19 4.37 -7.20
N PHE A 87 -9.35 3.34 -6.38
CA PHE A 87 -8.97 1.97 -6.72
C PHE A 87 -10.00 0.99 -6.17
N SER A 88 -10.06 -0.17 -6.78
CA SER A 88 -10.88 -1.29 -6.31
C SER A 88 -9.97 -2.45 -5.98
N PHE A 89 -10.20 -3.09 -4.84
CA PHE A 89 -9.39 -4.21 -4.39
C PHE A 89 -10.25 -5.28 -3.73
N GLN A 90 -9.67 -6.47 -3.57
CA GLN A 90 -10.25 -7.57 -2.81
C GLN A 90 -9.19 -8.14 -1.88
N ILE A 91 -9.56 -8.32 -0.61
CA ILE A 91 -8.79 -9.13 0.34
C ILE A 91 -9.52 -10.46 0.49
N VAL A 92 -8.90 -11.54 0.01
CA VAL A 92 -9.50 -12.88 0.01
C VAL A 92 -8.75 -13.77 0.99
N VAL A 93 -9.47 -14.26 2.00
CA VAL A 93 -9.00 -15.29 2.93
C VAL A 93 -9.49 -16.65 2.42
N PRO A 94 -8.60 -17.61 2.15
CA PRO A 94 -9.02 -18.96 1.75
C PRO A 94 -9.74 -19.69 2.90
N ASP A 95 -10.80 -20.43 2.59
CA ASP A 95 -11.63 -21.13 3.58
C ASP A 95 -10.91 -22.32 4.26
N ASP A 96 -9.83 -22.81 3.66
CA ASP A 96 -9.04 -23.95 4.13
C ASP A 96 -7.93 -23.58 5.13
N VAL A 97 -7.94 -22.33 5.61
CA VAL A 97 -6.91 -21.80 6.51
C VAL A 97 -7.46 -21.75 7.92
N GLU A 98 -7.06 -22.73 8.72
CA GLU A 98 -7.27 -22.65 10.16
C GLU A 98 -6.40 -21.51 10.73
N PRO A 99 -7.00 -20.54 11.43
CA PRO A 99 -6.25 -19.44 12.04
C PRO A 99 -5.23 -20.02 13.02
N SER A 100 -4.00 -19.53 12.97
CA SER A 100 -3.00 -19.85 14.01
C SER A 100 -3.41 -19.34 15.39
N LEU A 101 -4.18 -18.24 15.43
CA LEU A 101 -4.72 -17.61 16.64
C LEU A 101 -6.13 -17.06 16.36
N PRO A 102 -6.99 -16.88 17.38
CA PRO A 102 -8.25 -16.16 17.23
C PRO A 102 -7.99 -14.75 16.68
N GLY A 103 -8.55 -14.43 15.51
CA GLY A 103 -8.33 -13.15 14.81
C GLY A 103 -7.39 -13.24 13.58
N ASP A 104 -6.52 -14.26 13.49
CA ASP A 104 -5.51 -14.42 12.42
C ASP A 104 -6.08 -14.90 11.07
N ARG A 105 -7.38 -14.73 10.82
CA ARG A 105 -8.00 -15.21 9.57
C ARG A 105 -7.47 -14.45 8.35
N ALA A 106 -7.33 -13.13 8.47
CA ALA A 106 -6.73 -12.27 7.47
C ALA A 106 -5.48 -11.61 8.06
N ALA A 107 -4.42 -11.52 7.25
CA ALA A 107 -3.25 -10.73 7.60
C ALA A 107 -2.40 -10.46 6.33
N ASP A 108 -1.63 -9.39 6.26
CA ASP A 108 -1.59 -8.29 7.25
C ASP A 108 -2.42 -7.08 6.77
N GLY A 109 -2.44 -6.79 5.47
CA GLY A 109 -3.32 -5.77 4.91
C GLY A 109 -2.91 -5.29 3.51
N LEU A 110 -3.38 -4.09 3.15
CA LEU A 110 -3.07 -3.37 1.92
C LEU A 110 -2.85 -1.89 2.22
N ALA A 111 -1.95 -1.21 1.52
CA ALA A 111 -1.85 0.25 1.61
C ALA A 111 -1.72 0.93 0.24
N PHE A 112 -2.38 2.08 0.09
CA PHE A 112 -2.01 3.09 -0.90
C PHE A 112 -0.96 4.00 -0.27
N PHE A 113 0.16 4.25 -0.96
CA PHE A 113 1.24 5.04 -0.39
C PHE A 113 1.87 6.03 -1.38
N ILE A 114 2.48 7.07 -0.81
CA ILE A 114 3.33 8.04 -1.49
C ILE A 114 4.66 8.06 -0.73
N ALA A 115 5.76 7.82 -1.44
CA ALA A 115 7.11 7.77 -0.88
C ALA A 115 8.11 8.46 -1.80
N PRO A 116 9.24 8.97 -1.26
CA PRO A 116 10.27 9.66 -2.05
C PRO A 116 11.11 8.69 -2.90
N SER A 117 11.11 7.39 -2.56
CA SER A 117 11.92 6.37 -3.21
C SER A 117 11.06 5.19 -3.67
N SER A 118 11.48 4.57 -4.77
CA SER A 118 10.92 3.32 -5.28
C SER A 118 11.76 2.10 -4.89
N GLU A 119 12.84 2.28 -4.12
CA GLU A 119 13.74 1.20 -3.72
C GLU A 119 13.02 0.11 -2.95
N LEU A 120 13.27 -1.14 -3.33
CA LEU A 120 12.72 -2.31 -2.67
C LEU A 120 13.13 -2.32 -1.19
N LEU A 121 12.18 -2.69 -0.33
CA LEU A 121 12.42 -2.91 1.08
C LEU A 121 12.46 -4.42 1.37
N PRO A 122 13.59 -5.12 1.14
CA PRO A 122 13.68 -6.59 1.18
C PRO A 122 13.30 -7.23 2.52
N GLU A 123 13.41 -6.51 3.63
CA GLU A 123 13.08 -7.03 4.98
C GLU A 123 11.72 -6.54 5.50
N SER A 124 10.88 -5.99 4.63
CA SER A 124 9.54 -5.57 5.02
C SER A 124 8.60 -6.77 5.09
N THR A 125 7.99 -6.99 6.26
CA THR A 125 7.19 -8.17 6.57
C THR A 125 5.90 -7.81 7.30
N GLY A 126 4.85 -8.60 7.04
CA GLY A 126 3.57 -8.54 7.74
C GLY A 126 3.04 -7.13 7.98
N MET A 127 2.87 -6.76 9.25
CA MET A 127 2.47 -5.45 9.77
C MET A 127 3.21 -4.24 9.18
N GLN A 128 4.34 -4.44 8.48
CA GLN A 128 5.05 -3.36 7.80
C GLN A 128 4.49 -3.04 6.41
N LEU A 129 3.57 -3.84 5.88
CA LEU A 129 2.85 -3.65 4.61
C LEU A 129 3.72 -3.33 3.37
N GLY A 130 5.02 -3.65 3.41
CA GLY A 130 5.96 -3.27 2.35
C GLY A 130 6.45 -1.81 2.40
N LEU A 131 6.09 -1.05 3.44
CA LEU A 131 6.35 0.38 3.55
C LEU A 131 7.54 0.73 4.44
N ALA A 132 7.97 -0.20 5.30
CA ALA A 132 9.05 0.02 6.25
C ALA A 132 9.96 -1.21 6.40
N GLN A 133 11.21 -0.96 6.82
CA GLN A 133 12.11 -1.95 7.42
C GLN A 133 12.30 -1.64 8.89
N GLY A 134 12.34 -2.68 9.73
CA GLY A 134 12.52 -2.57 11.19
C GLY A 134 11.28 -2.07 11.96
N LEU A 135 11.36 -2.13 13.29
CA LEU A 135 10.26 -1.85 14.23
C LEU A 135 10.13 -0.37 14.64
N TRP A 136 10.73 0.55 13.89
CA TRP A 136 10.81 1.94 14.32
C TRP A 136 9.60 2.74 13.80
N ALA A 137 8.60 2.85 14.66
CA ALA A 137 7.47 3.78 14.54
C ALA A 137 8.00 5.22 14.41
N ALA A 138 7.48 5.94 13.41
CA ALA A 138 7.75 7.35 13.13
C ALA A 138 9.24 7.76 13.05
N GLN A 139 9.87 7.55 11.89
CA GLN A 139 11.11 8.25 11.55
C GLN A 139 10.75 9.47 10.71
N SER A 140 10.91 10.68 11.26
CA SER A 140 10.57 11.97 10.63
C SER A 140 11.09 12.15 9.20
N ASP A 141 12.15 11.41 8.85
CA ASP A 141 12.90 11.57 7.62
C ASP A 141 12.44 10.61 6.51
N ARG A 142 11.42 9.78 6.77
CA ARG A 142 10.88 8.83 5.77
C ARG A 142 10.05 9.48 4.67
N HIS A 143 9.42 10.62 4.96
CA HIS A 143 8.51 11.32 4.05
C HIS A 143 7.47 10.38 3.41
N LEU A 144 6.98 9.42 4.21
CA LEU A 144 5.97 8.44 3.83
C LEU A 144 4.59 8.98 4.18
N PHE A 145 3.67 8.86 3.23
CA PHE A 145 2.24 8.97 3.50
C PHE A 145 1.58 7.68 3.03
N ALA A 146 0.73 7.07 3.85
CA ALA A 146 -0.07 5.94 3.42
C ALA A 146 -1.50 5.97 3.97
N VAL A 147 -2.40 5.34 3.23
CA VAL A 147 -3.73 4.95 3.69
C VAL A 147 -3.77 3.44 3.68
N GLU A 148 -3.87 2.85 4.86
CA GLU A 148 -3.85 1.41 5.06
C GLU A 148 -5.25 0.84 5.26
N PHE A 149 -5.41 -0.41 4.85
CA PHE A 149 -6.55 -1.27 5.09
C PHE A 149 -5.97 -2.48 5.85
N ASP A 150 -5.83 -2.30 7.15
CA ASP A 150 -5.22 -3.27 8.05
C ASP A 150 -6.26 -4.32 8.45
N THR A 151 -5.84 -5.58 8.44
CA THR A 151 -6.68 -6.74 8.73
C THR A 151 -6.21 -7.57 9.92
N LEU A 152 -5.14 -7.15 10.59
CA LEU A 152 -4.58 -7.82 11.73
C LEU A 152 -4.12 -6.82 12.80
N LYS A 153 -4.78 -6.84 13.96
CA LYS A 153 -4.36 -6.00 15.10
C LYS A 153 -2.94 -6.32 15.57
N ASN A 154 -2.04 -5.38 15.35
CA ASN A 154 -0.68 -5.35 15.89
C ASN A 154 -0.60 -4.38 17.09
N ALA A 155 -0.59 -4.91 18.31
CA ALA A 155 -0.50 -4.10 19.53
C ALA A 155 0.76 -3.22 19.57
N GLN A 156 1.83 -3.61 18.87
CA GLN A 156 3.07 -2.84 18.74
C GLN A 156 2.92 -1.55 17.91
N LEU A 157 1.89 -1.48 17.06
CA LEU A 157 1.58 -0.32 16.21
C LEU A 157 0.43 0.54 16.77
N ASN A 158 -0.04 0.23 17.98
CA ASN A 158 -1.18 0.88 18.63
C ASN A 158 -2.51 0.74 17.87
N ASP A 159 -2.66 -0.33 17.11
CA ASP A 159 -3.88 -0.64 16.36
C ASP A 159 -5.11 -0.65 17.26
N THR A 160 -6.11 0.11 16.85
CA THR A 160 -7.35 0.26 17.62
C THR A 160 -8.21 -0.99 17.60
N SER A 161 -8.21 -1.72 16.48
CA SER A 161 -9.04 -2.91 16.27
C SER A 161 -8.44 -3.85 15.23
N ASP A 162 -9.02 -5.06 15.13
CA ASP A 162 -8.55 -6.11 14.21
C ASP A 162 -8.64 -5.72 12.73
N ASN A 163 -9.70 -5.00 12.32
CA ASN A 163 -9.82 -4.47 10.96
C ASN A 163 -10.05 -2.96 11.03
N HIS A 164 -9.16 -2.18 10.44
CA HIS A 164 -9.31 -0.73 10.44
C HIS A 164 -8.75 -0.09 9.17
N ILE A 165 -9.07 1.19 8.99
CA ILE A 165 -8.47 2.04 7.96
C ILE A 165 -7.62 3.08 8.68
N GLY A 166 -6.34 3.12 8.33
CA GLY A 166 -5.35 3.99 8.95
C GLY A 166 -4.82 5.07 8.02
N ILE A 167 -4.36 6.18 8.60
CA ILE A 167 -3.52 7.17 7.92
C ILE A 167 -2.18 7.20 8.61
N ASP A 168 -1.17 6.88 7.83
CA ASP A 168 0.22 6.76 8.23
C ASP A 168 1.03 7.95 7.73
N ILE A 169 1.75 8.60 8.66
CA ILE A 169 2.67 9.71 8.33
C ILE A 169 4.04 9.38 8.92
N ASN A 170 5.04 9.23 8.05
CA ASN A 170 6.44 8.95 8.40
C ASN A 170 6.69 7.63 9.18
N GLY A 171 5.66 6.83 9.43
CA GLY A 171 5.70 5.58 10.16
C GLY A 171 4.43 4.78 9.93
N LEU A 172 4.30 3.65 10.64
CA LEU A 172 3.18 2.72 10.59
C LEU A 172 2.28 2.84 11.83
N GLU A 173 2.46 3.90 12.62
CA GLU A 173 1.57 4.19 13.73
C GLU A 173 0.51 5.14 13.19
N MET A 174 -0.73 4.63 13.10
CA MET A 174 -1.86 5.40 12.61
C MET A 174 -2.06 6.67 13.44
N ILE A 175 -2.29 7.79 12.76
CA ILE A 175 -2.87 8.97 13.42
C ILE A 175 -4.38 8.81 13.48
N LEU A 176 -4.93 8.71 14.68
CA LEU A 176 -6.38 8.82 14.88
C LEU A 176 -6.80 10.26 14.58
N LEU A 177 -7.57 10.44 13.51
CA LEU A 177 -8.28 11.69 13.28
C LEU A 177 -9.38 11.81 14.33
N ASN A 178 -9.27 12.83 15.18
CA ASN A 178 -10.23 13.16 16.24
C ASN A 178 -11.38 14.03 15.73
#